data_AF-A0A0V8DK53-F1
#
_entry.id   AF-A0A0V8DK53-F1
#
_cell.length_a   1.000
_cell.length_b   1.000
_cell.length_c   1.000
_cell.angle_alpha   90.00
_cell.angle_beta   90.00
_cell.angle_gamma   90.00
#
_symmetry.space_group_name_H-M   'P 1'
#
loop_
_entity.id
_entity.type
_entity.pdbx_description
1 polymer ?
#
loop_
_entity_poly.entity_id
_entity_poly.type
_entity_poly.pdbx_seq_one_letter_code
_entity_poly.pdbx_strand_id
1 'polypeptide(L)'
;MQRKYKFKLVTFIMLLSLLPTINFNGFSSESNKENVKINSLEKILSSQGVSAATQTLINSQSVSPSGTTFNGNSVSQPSRTPLPQNSVEDAIMPNSFGWQQTIANLTLPTNQVTAVQNGTIVGSYPTTDAGVQKALYAMYSATNASTSDFVLYYGANTTLSNSVLKAVVSSPSATNMTFSTLKGHAKSLTWISNPADLLTSSNSSQPSGTNYTVTLPSNVYFGVPTVFRNVTVAASGDNIYAQGNAFATTNGSWITGAPNIYGGTDNSDISGNTNLYIGATGSTAGWNIYGGNASAGTISGNTHVTIAQSSSTINSVTGGSASGATISENTNLDISGAIASQITNIYGAGIGTSNSPVNVNGNVTTYVNSTNGSARYQLYQGGTVYGNISGSIYNTLSGAGGWTGATSNINGAGGPASTFNGGSFQGNIGTSGAGNVISNSYNTSSFTTGQALFTGGNAGTGASYAQATNATTAAQGILYANITNYIKSAFTTGTAGAVYGIVGGNGHDSLKISPSQWGLGSQTGLDSAVGVTDAKAYG
;
A
#
# COMPACT_ATOMS: atom_id res chain seq x y z
N MET A 1 -42.15 -29.50 -50.69
CA MET A 1 -42.17 -28.29 -49.81
C MET A 1 -42.56 -28.77 -48.42
N GLN A 2 -42.05 -28.33 -47.28
CA GLN A 2 -41.10 -27.29 -46.86
C GLN A 2 -40.83 -27.62 -45.36
N ARG A 3 -39.56 -27.63 -44.89
CA ARG A 3 -38.93 -26.62 -43.99
C ARG A 3 -39.51 -26.60 -42.55
N LYS A 4 -38.74 -26.49 -41.44
CA LYS A 4 -37.34 -26.12 -41.14
C LYS A 4 -37.04 -26.38 -39.64
N TYR A 5 -35.78 -26.74 -39.35
CA TYR A 5 -34.90 -26.48 -38.19
C TYR A 5 -35.41 -26.41 -36.73
N LYS A 6 -34.78 -27.21 -35.82
CA LYS A 6 -33.70 -26.80 -34.87
C LYS A 6 -33.28 -27.98 -33.92
N PHE A 7 -32.06 -27.88 -33.36
CA PHE A 7 -31.52 -28.40 -32.06
C PHE A 7 -30.47 -29.56 -31.98
N LYS A 8 -29.23 -29.18 -31.57
CA LYS A 8 -28.18 -29.72 -30.64
C LYS A 8 -27.77 -31.22 -30.64
N LEU A 9 -26.48 -31.56 -30.82
CA LEU A 9 -25.37 -31.73 -29.83
C LEU A 9 -25.43 -33.03 -28.99
N VAL A 10 -24.33 -33.80 -28.98
CA VAL A 10 -23.96 -34.90 -28.05
C VAL A 10 -24.50 -36.31 -28.34
N THR A 11 -23.89 -37.00 -29.32
CA THR A 11 -23.49 -38.43 -29.25
C THR A 11 -22.65 -38.63 -30.51
N PHE A 12 -21.32 -38.70 -30.45
CA PHE A 12 -20.65 -39.99 -30.45
C PHE A 12 -19.15 -39.80 -30.15
N ILE A 13 -18.87 -39.37 -28.92
CA ILE A 13 -17.61 -39.66 -28.20
C ILE A 13 -17.62 -41.17 -27.83
N MET A 14 -17.91 -42.03 -28.80
CA MET A 14 -18.08 -43.47 -28.60
C MET A 14 -17.41 -44.29 -29.71
N LEU A 15 -16.41 -43.73 -30.39
CA LEU A 15 -15.56 -44.50 -31.29
C LEU A 15 -14.06 -44.19 -31.10
N LEU A 16 -13.67 -43.94 -29.85
CA LEU A 16 -12.27 -44.02 -29.41
C LEU A 16 -12.00 -45.37 -28.76
N SER A 17 -12.13 -46.48 -29.48
CA SER A 17 -11.60 -47.78 -29.03
C SER A 17 -11.88 -48.84 -30.07
N LEU A 18 -10.96 -49.08 -31.00
CA LEU A 18 -10.64 -50.39 -31.60
C LEU A 18 -9.57 -50.14 -32.68
N LEU A 19 -8.32 -50.16 -32.20
CA LEU A 19 -7.00 -50.38 -32.84
C LEU A 19 -7.00 -51.20 -34.16
N PRO A 20 -5.85 -51.40 -34.89
CA PRO A 20 -4.47 -50.92 -34.67
C PRO A 20 -3.70 -50.44 -35.95
N THR A 21 -2.53 -49.83 -35.70
CA THR A 21 -1.29 -49.70 -36.51
C THR A 21 -1.23 -50.27 -37.95
N ILE A 22 -0.90 -49.45 -38.96
CA ILE A 22 -0.14 -49.90 -40.16
C ILE A 22 0.78 -48.76 -40.69
N ASN A 23 2.03 -49.17 -40.95
CA ASN A 23 3.19 -48.48 -41.51
C ASN A 23 3.10 -48.43 -43.05
N PHE A 24 3.49 -47.32 -43.70
CA PHE A 24 3.65 -47.26 -45.15
C PHE A 24 5.12 -47.09 -45.54
N ASN A 25 5.81 -48.22 -45.70
CA ASN A 25 6.92 -48.34 -46.64
C ASN A 25 6.35 -48.41 -48.07
N GLY A 26 7.04 -47.78 -49.01
CA GLY A 26 6.53 -47.46 -50.34
C GLY A 26 6.33 -48.64 -51.29
N PHE A 27 5.81 -48.32 -52.48
CA PHE A 27 6.02 -49.10 -53.68
C PHE A 27 6.05 -48.18 -54.91
N SER A 28 7.12 -48.35 -55.68
CA SER A 28 7.28 -48.01 -57.09
C SER A 28 6.62 -49.07 -57.98
N SER A 29 6.20 -48.67 -59.19
CA SER A 29 6.28 -49.55 -60.37
C SER A 29 6.38 -48.73 -61.66
N GLU A 30 7.48 -48.95 -62.38
CA GLU A 30 7.75 -48.63 -63.80
C GLU A 30 6.66 -49.25 -64.72
N SER A 31 6.47 -48.95 -66.02
CA SER A 31 7.35 -48.69 -67.17
C SER A 31 6.42 -48.28 -68.37
N ASN A 32 6.78 -47.74 -69.53
CA ASN A 32 8.00 -47.72 -70.34
C ASN A 32 7.91 -46.61 -71.43
N LYS A 33 9.02 -45.88 -71.60
CA LYS A 33 9.68 -45.40 -72.84
C LYS A 33 8.88 -44.69 -73.95
N GLU A 34 9.11 -43.38 -74.04
CA GLU A 34 9.72 -42.78 -75.24
C GLU A 34 10.60 -41.57 -74.86
N ASN A 35 11.74 -41.43 -75.55
CA ASN A 35 12.81 -40.47 -75.28
C ASN A 35 12.37 -39.02 -75.52
N VAL A 36 12.18 -38.25 -74.45
CA VAL A 36 12.18 -36.78 -74.52
C VAL A 36 13.01 -36.23 -73.36
N LYS A 37 14.17 -35.63 -73.69
CA LYS A 37 14.93 -34.80 -72.75
C LYS A 37 14.10 -33.56 -72.42
N ILE A 38 13.38 -33.61 -71.31
CA ILE A 38 12.74 -32.44 -70.72
C ILE A 38 13.83 -31.70 -69.94
N ASN A 39 14.44 -30.71 -70.58
CA ASN A 39 15.25 -29.72 -69.88
C ASN A 39 14.32 -28.96 -68.92
N SER A 40 14.57 -29.11 -67.62
CA SER A 40 13.93 -28.32 -66.57
C SER A 40 14.20 -26.83 -66.75
N LEU A 41 13.28 -26.03 -66.22
CA LEU A 41 13.07 -24.59 -66.36
C LEU A 41 14.24 -23.66 -65.93
N GLU A 42 15.50 -24.04 -66.09
CA GLU A 42 16.68 -23.26 -65.72
C GLU A 42 17.08 -22.16 -66.72
N LYS A 43 16.18 -21.76 -67.64
CA LYS A 43 16.51 -20.79 -68.70
C LYS A 43 15.59 -19.56 -68.85
N ILE A 44 14.77 -19.25 -67.85
CA ILE A 44 14.03 -17.97 -67.80
C ILE A 44 14.62 -16.95 -66.80
N LEU A 45 15.68 -17.30 -66.07
CA LEU A 45 16.38 -16.36 -65.21
C LEU A 45 17.90 -16.51 -65.33
N SER A 46 18.44 -16.41 -66.56
CA SER A 46 19.86 -16.11 -66.73
C SER A 46 20.11 -14.66 -66.32
N SER A 47 20.82 -14.48 -65.21
CA SER A 47 21.34 -13.20 -64.77
C SER A 47 22.29 -12.61 -65.82
N GLN A 48 21.89 -11.51 -66.45
CA GLN A 48 22.86 -10.51 -66.88
C GLN A 48 23.20 -9.65 -65.67
N GLY A 49 24.50 -9.58 -65.37
CA GLY A 49 25.02 -9.23 -64.07
C GLY A 49 24.81 -7.79 -63.63
N VAL A 50 24.59 -7.63 -62.34
CA VAL A 50 25.19 -6.57 -61.53
C VAL A 50 25.65 -7.21 -60.21
N SER A 51 26.87 -6.90 -59.81
CA SER A 51 27.72 -7.63 -58.86
C SER A 51 27.36 -7.50 -57.37
N ALA A 52 27.50 -8.64 -56.67
CA ALA A 52 28.04 -8.88 -55.31
C ALA A 52 27.55 -8.06 -54.10
N ALA A 53 26.83 -8.74 -53.19
CA ALA A 53 27.25 -9.00 -51.81
C ALA A 53 26.32 -10.01 -51.10
N THR A 54 26.74 -11.28 -51.18
CA THR A 54 26.70 -12.36 -50.17
C THR A 54 25.61 -12.38 -49.08
N GLN A 55 24.71 -13.38 -49.15
CA GLN A 55 24.52 -14.31 -48.02
C GLN A 55 23.74 -15.57 -48.45
N THR A 56 24.43 -16.71 -48.40
CA THR A 56 23.88 -18.05 -48.61
C THR A 56 23.49 -18.64 -47.25
N LEU A 57 22.22 -18.99 -47.09
CA LEU A 57 21.74 -19.89 -46.04
C LEU A 57 22.33 -21.29 -46.26
N ILE A 58 23.02 -21.84 -45.26
CA ILE A 58 23.29 -23.27 -45.15
C ILE A 58 22.59 -23.77 -43.89
N ASN A 59 21.80 -24.82 -44.05
CA ASN A 59 21.15 -25.54 -42.97
C ASN A 59 22.07 -26.65 -42.43
N SER A 60 21.91 -26.94 -41.14
CA SER A 60 22.28 -28.16 -40.40
C SER A 60 23.76 -28.39 -39.98
N GLN A 61 24.06 -28.07 -38.72
CA GLN A 61 24.58 -29.02 -37.73
C GLN A 61 24.18 -28.54 -36.32
N SER A 62 23.67 -29.46 -35.49
CA SER A 62 23.44 -29.23 -34.06
C SER A 62 24.79 -29.00 -33.39
N VAL A 63 25.07 -27.76 -32.99
CA VAL A 63 26.21 -27.41 -32.15
C VAL A 63 25.64 -26.92 -30.83
N SER A 64 25.84 -27.67 -29.75
CA SER A 64 25.63 -27.15 -28.40
C SER A 64 26.59 -25.96 -28.21
N PRO A 65 26.11 -24.75 -27.85
CA PRO A 65 27.00 -23.63 -27.62
C PRO A 65 27.81 -23.88 -26.34
N SER A 66 29.06 -24.33 -26.51
CA SER A 66 30.10 -24.21 -25.48
C SER A 66 30.94 -23.00 -25.85
N GLY A 67 30.47 -21.82 -25.46
CA GLY A 67 31.16 -20.55 -25.74
C GLY A 67 30.56 -19.42 -24.94
N THR A 68 31.27 -18.97 -23.90
CA THR A 68 30.89 -17.91 -22.96
C THR A 68 31.11 -16.49 -23.48
N THR A 69 31.06 -16.25 -24.79
CA THR A 69 31.32 -14.92 -25.36
C THR A 69 30.12 -14.41 -26.16
N PHE A 70 29.31 -13.60 -25.49
CA PHE A 70 28.32 -12.72 -26.11
C PHE A 70 29.05 -11.60 -26.86
N ASN A 71 29.06 -11.66 -28.19
CA ASN A 71 29.56 -10.59 -29.07
C ASN A 71 28.46 -9.55 -29.36
N GLY A 72 27.84 -9.01 -28.32
CA GLY A 72 26.89 -7.90 -28.46
C GLY A 72 27.64 -6.57 -28.50
N ASN A 73 27.20 -5.66 -29.37
CA ASN A 73 27.63 -4.27 -29.29
C ASN A 73 27.16 -3.69 -27.95
N SER A 74 28.09 -3.27 -27.11
CA SER A 74 27.77 -2.55 -25.88
C SER A 74 27.23 -1.18 -26.26
N VAL A 75 25.91 -1.05 -26.35
CA VAL A 75 25.25 0.26 -26.45
C VAL A 75 25.39 0.95 -25.11
N SER A 76 25.87 2.20 -25.11
CA SER A 76 25.81 3.05 -23.92
C SER A 76 24.37 3.13 -23.45
N GLN A 77 24.12 2.85 -22.16
CA GLN A 77 22.80 3.01 -21.57
C GLN A 77 22.29 4.43 -21.89
N PRO A 78 21.13 4.60 -22.55
CA PRO A 78 20.60 5.92 -22.78
C PRO A 78 20.46 6.64 -21.44
N SER A 79 20.92 7.89 -21.38
CA SER A 79 20.80 8.73 -20.18
C SER A 79 19.32 8.83 -19.81
N ARG A 80 18.94 8.26 -18.66
CA ARG A 80 17.57 8.36 -18.15
C ARG A 80 17.41 9.74 -17.52
N THR A 81 16.34 10.45 -17.87
CA THR A 81 15.95 11.67 -17.16
C THR A 81 15.68 11.33 -15.70
N PRO A 82 16.35 11.96 -14.71
CA PRO A 82 16.15 11.65 -13.30
C PRO A 82 14.67 11.61 -12.93
N LEU A 83 14.24 10.57 -12.21
CA LEU A 83 12.87 10.49 -11.72
C LEU A 83 12.64 11.65 -10.75
N PRO A 84 11.61 12.49 -10.94
CA PRO A 84 11.24 13.47 -9.92
C PRO A 84 10.91 12.72 -8.63
N GLN A 85 11.61 13.04 -7.56
CA GLN A 85 11.39 12.46 -6.25
C GLN A 85 11.12 13.58 -5.26
N ASN A 86 10.26 13.29 -4.29
CA ASN A 86 10.13 14.06 -3.08
C ASN A 86 10.48 13.15 -1.92
N SER A 87 11.29 13.66 -0.98
CA SER A 87 11.56 12.92 0.25
C SER A 87 10.29 12.85 1.08
N VAL A 88 9.99 11.68 1.62
CA VAL A 88 8.91 11.56 2.60
C VAL A 88 9.32 12.30 3.88
N GLU A 89 8.39 13.05 4.45
CA GLU A 89 8.58 13.64 5.78
C GLU A 89 7.92 12.75 6.82
N ASP A 90 8.76 12.09 7.61
CA ASP A 90 8.33 11.15 8.64
C ASP A 90 7.48 11.82 9.73
N ALA A 91 6.61 11.03 10.33
CA ALA A 91 5.95 11.41 11.57
C ALA A 91 7.00 11.67 12.67
N ILE A 92 6.65 12.55 13.61
CA ILE A 92 7.52 12.92 14.72
C ILE A 92 7.73 11.67 15.56
N MET A 93 8.98 11.26 15.74
CA MET A 93 9.30 10.13 16.60
C MET A 93 8.96 10.44 18.07
N PRO A 94 8.53 9.43 18.86
CA PRO A 94 8.17 9.59 20.27
C PRO A 94 9.36 9.88 21.20
N ASN A 95 10.54 10.19 20.67
CA ASN A 95 11.69 10.66 21.46
C ASN A 95 11.65 12.18 21.73
N SER A 96 10.76 12.91 21.05
CA SER A 96 10.60 14.36 21.19
C SER A 96 9.35 14.77 22.00
N PHE A 97 8.44 13.83 22.26
CA PHE A 97 7.23 14.00 23.08
C PHE A 97 6.91 12.71 23.85
N GLY A 98 6.15 12.82 24.93
CA GLY A 98 5.95 11.72 25.87
C GLY A 98 7.02 11.69 26.96
N TRP A 99 6.75 10.93 28.02
CA TRP A 99 7.70 10.68 29.09
C TRP A 99 8.80 9.72 28.62
N GLN A 100 10.06 10.15 28.70
CA GLN A 100 11.21 9.43 28.12
C GLN A 100 11.94 8.50 29.08
N GLN A 101 11.57 8.50 30.36
CA GLN A 101 12.22 7.66 31.38
C GLN A 101 11.29 6.53 31.83
N THR A 102 11.85 5.52 32.49
CA THR A 102 11.04 4.44 33.08
C THR A 102 10.31 4.94 34.33
N ILE A 103 9.09 4.44 34.57
CA ILE A 103 8.38 4.62 35.86
C ILE A 103 8.62 3.47 36.84
N ALA A 104 9.40 2.45 36.47
CA ALA A 104 9.59 1.24 37.27
C ALA A 104 10.22 1.48 38.66
N ASN A 105 10.92 2.61 38.83
CA ASN A 105 11.53 3.00 40.10
C ASN A 105 10.53 3.64 41.08
N LEU A 106 9.29 3.89 40.65
CA LEU A 106 8.25 4.46 41.50
C LEU A 106 7.54 3.35 42.29
N THR A 107 7.20 3.66 43.53
CA THR A 107 6.33 2.80 44.33
C THR A 107 4.89 2.96 43.85
N LEU A 108 4.52 2.18 42.83
CA LEU A 108 3.20 2.25 42.19
C LEU A 108 2.18 1.40 42.97
N PRO A 109 1.06 1.99 43.44
CA PRO A 109 0.04 1.22 44.14
C PRO A 109 -0.72 0.29 43.19
N THR A 110 -1.00 -0.93 43.66
CA THR A 110 -1.86 -1.90 42.95
C THR A 110 -3.32 -1.44 42.95
N ASN A 111 -4.10 -1.80 41.92
CA ASN A 111 -5.53 -1.47 41.80
C ASN A 111 -5.82 0.04 41.79
N GLN A 112 -4.85 0.85 41.34
CA GLN A 112 -4.99 2.28 41.20
C GLN A 112 -4.56 2.78 39.82
N VAL A 113 -5.24 3.80 39.33
CA VAL A 113 -4.79 4.65 38.24
C VAL A 113 -3.97 5.78 38.85
N THR A 114 -2.72 5.91 38.42
CA THR A 114 -1.76 6.85 39.00
C THR A 114 -1.34 7.89 37.96
N ALA A 115 -1.48 9.15 38.33
CA ALA A 115 -0.95 10.29 37.60
C ALA A 115 0.48 10.57 38.07
N VAL A 116 1.41 10.66 37.12
CA VAL A 116 2.82 10.99 37.37
C VAL A 116 3.18 12.20 36.52
N GLN A 117 3.82 13.19 37.14
CA GLN A 117 4.35 14.39 36.48
C GLN A 117 5.87 14.35 36.53
N ASN A 118 6.53 14.33 35.37
CA ASN A 118 7.99 14.33 35.27
C ASN A 118 8.69 13.33 36.23
N GLY A 119 8.13 12.12 36.36
CA GLY A 119 8.66 11.08 37.25
C GLY A 119 8.23 11.18 38.72
N THR A 120 7.35 12.10 39.10
CA THR A 120 6.83 12.22 40.47
C THR A 120 5.32 11.91 40.51
N ILE A 121 4.88 11.08 41.44
CA ILE A 121 3.44 10.79 41.62
C ILE A 121 2.73 12.05 42.10
N VAL A 122 1.70 12.49 41.37
CA VAL A 122 0.85 13.63 41.73
C VAL A 122 -0.55 13.23 42.21
N GLY A 123 -0.92 11.96 42.01
CA GLY A 123 -2.14 11.40 42.58
C GLY A 123 -2.36 9.94 42.18
N SER A 124 -2.99 9.16 43.06
CA SER A 124 -3.41 7.79 42.80
C SER A 124 -4.87 7.63 43.19
N TYR A 125 -5.65 6.97 42.33
CA TYR A 125 -7.10 6.87 42.43
C TYR A 125 -7.55 5.44 42.09
N PRO A 126 -8.74 4.99 42.52
CA PRO A 126 -9.25 3.66 42.18
C PRO A 126 -9.26 3.38 40.67
N THR A 127 -9.04 2.14 40.24
CA THR A 127 -9.10 1.71 38.82
C THR A 127 -10.52 1.67 38.27
N THR A 128 -11.10 2.85 38.11
CA THR A 128 -12.42 3.09 37.52
C THR A 128 -12.32 4.28 36.58
N ASP A 129 -13.28 4.42 35.67
CA ASP A 129 -13.34 5.60 34.78
C ASP A 129 -13.40 6.92 35.57
N ALA A 130 -14.14 6.97 36.70
CA ALA A 130 -14.12 8.13 37.59
C ALA A 130 -12.75 8.37 38.25
N GLY A 131 -12.00 7.32 38.53
CA GLY A 131 -10.61 7.42 38.99
C GLY A 131 -9.68 7.99 37.91
N VAL A 132 -9.90 7.63 36.64
CA VAL A 132 -9.21 8.24 35.50
C VAL A 132 -9.52 9.72 35.40
N GLN A 133 -10.79 10.14 35.53
CA GLN A 133 -11.15 11.57 35.53
C GLN A 133 -10.46 12.34 36.67
N LYS A 134 -10.37 11.75 37.87
CA LYS A 134 -9.61 12.34 38.99
C LYS A 134 -8.12 12.45 38.70
N ALA A 135 -7.52 11.42 38.09
CA ALA A 135 -6.13 11.44 37.67
C ALA A 135 -5.86 12.54 36.63
N LEU A 136 -6.71 12.66 35.62
CA LEU A 136 -6.64 13.72 34.62
C LEU A 136 -6.80 15.11 35.25
N TYR A 137 -7.68 15.27 36.24
CA TYR A 137 -7.85 16.54 36.95
C TYR A 137 -6.62 16.92 37.77
N ALA A 138 -5.97 15.94 38.39
CA ALA A 138 -4.70 16.15 39.10
C ALA A 138 -3.60 16.61 38.13
N MET A 139 -3.50 16.03 36.93
CA MET A 139 -2.58 16.49 35.89
C MET A 139 -2.89 17.92 35.45
N TYR A 140 -4.16 18.19 35.13
CA TYR A 140 -4.64 19.50 34.68
C TYR A 140 -4.34 20.62 35.69
N SER A 141 -4.51 20.31 36.99
CA SER A 141 -4.38 21.28 38.09
C SER A 141 -2.97 21.36 38.66
N ALA A 142 -2.02 20.55 38.16
CA ALA A 142 -0.67 20.53 38.68
C ALA A 142 0.08 21.84 38.41
N THR A 143 1.02 22.18 39.27
CA THR A 143 1.94 23.30 39.02
C THR A 143 2.81 22.99 37.79
N ASN A 144 2.95 23.95 36.87
CA ASN A 144 3.69 23.79 35.61
C ASN A 144 3.14 22.69 34.67
N ALA A 145 1.84 22.41 34.72
CA ALA A 145 1.24 21.34 33.93
C ALA A 145 1.49 21.51 32.41
N SER A 146 1.32 22.71 31.86
CA SER A 146 1.47 22.99 30.42
C SER A 146 2.86 22.70 29.83
N THR A 147 3.90 22.61 30.65
CA THR A 147 5.28 22.30 30.23
C THR A 147 5.76 20.94 30.68
N SER A 148 4.91 20.15 31.35
CA SER A 148 5.27 18.87 31.94
C SER A 148 4.81 17.69 31.10
N ASP A 149 5.65 16.66 31.06
CA ASP A 149 5.30 15.36 30.50
C ASP A 149 4.61 14.53 31.60
N PHE A 150 3.41 14.03 31.30
CA PHE A 150 2.63 13.24 32.25
C PHE A 150 2.60 11.77 31.85
N VAL A 151 2.55 10.90 32.86
CA VAL A 151 2.24 9.47 32.69
C VAL A 151 0.92 9.16 33.39
N LEU A 152 0.05 8.44 32.69
CA LEU A 152 -1.10 7.78 33.27
C LEU A 152 -0.82 6.28 33.37
N TYR A 153 -0.52 5.83 34.57
CA TYR A 153 -0.27 4.43 34.87
C TYR A 153 -1.56 3.72 35.30
N TYR A 154 -1.85 2.58 34.69
CA TYR A 154 -3.00 1.73 35.00
C TYR A 154 -2.57 0.49 35.79
N GLY A 155 -2.76 0.51 37.12
CA GLY A 155 -2.35 -0.58 38.02
C GLY A 155 -3.37 -1.71 38.20
N ALA A 156 -4.42 -1.77 37.36
CA ALA A 156 -5.31 -2.91 37.15
C ALA A 156 -6.09 -2.73 35.85
N ASN A 157 -6.81 -3.78 35.43
CA ASN A 157 -7.72 -3.71 34.28
C ASN A 157 -8.73 -2.57 34.47
N THR A 158 -8.85 -1.69 33.48
CA THR A 158 -9.66 -0.47 33.58
C THR A 158 -10.50 -0.31 32.32
N THR A 159 -11.80 -0.13 32.47
CA THR A 159 -12.71 0.19 31.35
C THR A 159 -13.05 1.67 31.38
N LEU A 160 -12.91 2.34 30.24
CA LEU A 160 -13.21 3.76 30.08
C LEU A 160 -14.63 3.95 29.53
N SER A 161 -15.31 5.01 29.95
CA SER A 161 -16.70 5.28 29.52
C SER A 161 -17.04 6.77 29.44
N ASN A 162 -16.64 7.60 30.41
CA ASN A 162 -17.01 9.02 30.45
C ASN A 162 -15.86 9.96 30.06
N SER A 163 -14.61 9.47 29.99
CA SER A 163 -13.42 10.26 29.66
C SER A 163 -13.27 10.56 28.14
N VAL A 164 -14.36 10.86 27.43
CA VAL A 164 -14.46 10.67 25.95
C VAL A 164 -14.99 11.87 25.16
N LEU A 165 -15.10 13.06 25.76
CA LEU A 165 -15.57 14.24 25.02
C LEU A 165 -14.50 14.78 24.07
N LYS A 166 -14.91 15.09 22.83
CA LYS A 166 -14.11 15.80 21.84
C LYS A 166 -13.75 17.22 22.29
N ALA A 167 -14.77 17.99 22.71
CA ALA A 167 -14.58 19.36 23.14
C ALA A 167 -13.90 19.43 24.52
N VAL A 168 -13.07 20.47 24.70
CA VAL A 168 -12.53 20.83 26.01
C VAL A 168 -13.69 21.22 26.93
N VAL A 169 -13.69 20.67 28.14
CA VAL A 169 -14.70 21.01 29.15
C VAL A 169 -14.45 22.43 29.66
N SER A 170 -15.47 23.27 29.64
CA SER A 170 -15.36 24.71 29.98
C SER A 170 -15.18 24.98 31.49
N SER A 171 -15.71 24.11 32.34
CA SER A 171 -15.51 24.14 33.80
C SER A 171 -14.96 22.80 34.29
N PRO A 172 -13.65 22.54 34.09
CA PRO A 172 -13.02 21.29 34.48
C PRO A 172 -13.13 21.01 35.98
N SER A 173 -13.49 19.78 36.33
CA SER A 173 -13.56 19.27 37.69
C SER A 173 -13.19 17.79 37.72
N ALA A 174 -12.94 17.25 38.91
CA ALA A 174 -12.56 15.87 39.12
C ALA A 174 -13.56 14.80 38.60
N THR A 175 -14.77 15.20 38.18
CA THR A 175 -15.85 14.30 37.73
C THR A 175 -16.26 14.50 36.27
N ASN A 176 -15.65 15.44 35.55
CA ASN A 176 -15.99 15.73 34.16
C ASN A 176 -14.76 15.80 33.24
N MET A 177 -13.56 15.51 33.74
CA MET A 177 -12.35 15.49 32.92
C MET A 177 -12.43 14.49 31.78
N THR A 178 -11.76 14.85 30.68
CA THR A 178 -11.53 14.01 29.51
C THR A 178 -10.10 14.21 29.03
N PHE A 179 -9.60 13.32 28.17
CA PHE A 179 -8.26 13.49 27.60
C PHE A 179 -8.13 14.75 26.73
N SER A 180 -9.22 15.20 26.08
CA SER A 180 -9.28 16.47 25.36
C SER A 180 -9.05 17.68 26.26
N THR A 181 -9.54 17.65 27.50
CA THR A 181 -9.45 18.77 28.44
C THR A 181 -8.01 19.06 28.90
N LEU A 182 -7.06 18.16 28.66
CA LEU A 182 -5.63 18.43 28.88
C LEU A 182 -5.03 19.43 27.88
N LYS A 183 -5.75 19.81 26.81
CA LYS A 183 -5.27 20.76 25.81
C LYS A 183 -4.80 22.07 26.46
N GLY A 184 -3.52 22.40 26.27
CA GLY A 184 -2.88 23.60 26.87
C GLY A 184 -2.45 23.42 28.33
N HIS A 185 -2.73 22.27 28.95
CA HIS A 185 -2.45 21.94 30.35
C HIS A 185 -1.59 20.67 30.52
N ALA A 186 -1.02 20.14 29.44
CA ALA A 186 0.04 19.13 29.47
C ALA A 186 0.92 19.31 28.24
N LYS A 187 2.24 19.10 28.38
CA LYS A 187 3.14 19.03 27.22
C LYS A 187 2.90 17.75 26.44
N SER A 188 2.72 16.63 27.15
CA SER A 188 2.39 15.34 26.56
C SER A 188 1.81 14.37 27.60
N LEU A 189 1.22 13.28 27.11
CA LEU A 189 0.67 12.19 27.90
C LEU A 189 1.27 10.86 27.46
N THR A 190 1.68 10.02 28.40
CA THR A 190 2.11 8.63 28.14
C THR A 190 1.23 7.66 28.90
N TRP A 191 0.67 6.67 28.23
CA TRP A 191 -0.08 5.59 28.87
C TRP A 191 0.81 4.39 29.09
N ILE A 192 0.75 3.83 30.29
CA ILE A 192 1.54 2.67 30.72
C ILE A 192 0.65 1.74 31.54
N SER A 193 0.72 0.43 31.30
CA SER A 193 0.00 -0.56 32.12
C SER A 193 0.85 -1.75 32.56
N ASN A 194 2.08 -1.86 32.06
CA ASN A 194 3.08 -2.78 32.58
C ASN A 194 3.96 -2.05 33.61
N PRO A 195 4.03 -2.49 34.88
CA PRO A 195 4.78 -1.81 35.92
C PRO A 195 6.30 -1.85 35.73
N ALA A 196 6.84 -2.80 34.96
CA ALA A 196 8.27 -2.87 34.70
C ALA A 196 8.74 -1.81 33.70
N ASP A 197 7.82 -1.28 32.88
CA ASP A 197 8.02 -0.17 31.95
C ASP A 197 9.43 -0.11 31.32
N LEU A 198 9.85 -1.21 30.69
CA LEU A 198 11.16 -1.32 30.09
C LEU A 198 11.22 -0.46 28.82
N LEU A 199 12.16 0.49 28.77
CA LEU A 199 12.37 1.35 27.60
C LEU A 199 12.87 0.58 26.36
N THR A 200 13.30 -0.66 26.54
CA THR A 200 13.80 -1.56 25.49
C THR A 200 12.80 -2.64 25.11
N SER A 201 11.53 -2.53 25.54
CA SER A 201 10.48 -3.48 25.14
C SER A 201 10.35 -3.56 23.63
N SER A 202 10.09 -4.77 23.13
CA SER A 202 9.88 -5.03 21.71
C SER A 202 8.66 -4.30 21.17
N ASN A 203 8.73 -3.95 19.88
CA ASN A 203 7.62 -3.38 19.13
C ASN A 203 6.76 -4.45 18.42
N SER A 204 7.17 -5.72 18.46
CA SER A 204 6.51 -6.84 17.78
C SER A 204 5.79 -7.80 18.73
N SER A 205 5.83 -7.55 20.04
CA SER A 205 5.24 -8.43 21.05
C SER A 205 4.77 -7.65 22.28
N GLN A 206 3.76 -8.16 22.96
CA GLN A 206 3.37 -7.67 24.27
C GLN A 206 4.56 -7.80 25.26
N PRO A 207 4.74 -6.85 26.19
CA PRO A 207 5.76 -6.95 27.23
C PRO A 207 5.60 -8.22 28.07
N SER A 208 6.73 -8.77 28.54
CA SER A 208 6.69 -9.90 29.49
C SER A 208 6.17 -9.48 30.86
N GLY A 209 5.60 -10.44 31.60
CA GLY A 209 5.14 -10.23 32.99
C GLY A 209 3.73 -9.68 33.09
N THR A 210 3.49 -8.84 34.09
CA THR A 210 2.16 -8.27 34.38
C THR A 210 1.78 -7.22 33.36
N ASN A 211 0.65 -7.43 32.67
CA ASN A 211 0.09 -6.45 31.75
C ASN A 211 -1.38 -6.24 32.08
N TYR A 212 -1.74 -5.02 32.51
CA TYR A 212 -3.14 -4.66 32.71
C TYR A 212 -3.74 -4.13 31.42
N THR A 213 -5.02 -4.43 31.19
CA THR A 213 -5.74 -4.03 29.98
C THR A 213 -6.56 -2.78 30.22
N VAL A 214 -6.39 -1.78 29.37
CA VAL A 214 -7.25 -0.60 29.29
C VAL A 214 -8.26 -0.80 28.16
N THR A 215 -9.54 -0.96 28.49
CA THR A 215 -10.60 -1.13 27.49
C THR A 215 -11.13 0.23 27.07
N LEU A 216 -11.02 0.51 25.77
CA LEU A 216 -11.52 1.75 25.20
C LEU A 216 -13.05 1.71 25.02
N PRO A 217 -13.71 2.87 25.04
CA PRO A 217 -15.05 3.06 24.50
C PRO A 217 -14.97 3.31 22.99
N SER A 218 -16.13 3.42 22.33
CA SER A 218 -16.21 3.58 20.87
C SER A 218 -15.44 4.76 20.29
N ASN A 219 -15.26 5.84 21.05
CA ASN A 219 -14.50 7.02 20.63
C ASN A 219 -13.67 7.57 21.78
N VAL A 220 -12.41 7.92 21.52
CA VAL A 220 -11.52 8.62 22.45
C VAL A 220 -10.79 9.74 21.73
N TYR A 221 -10.71 10.91 22.37
CA TYR A 221 -10.15 12.13 21.80
C TYR A 221 -9.01 12.65 22.69
N PHE A 222 -7.83 12.80 22.11
CA PHE A 222 -6.65 13.28 22.83
C PHE A 222 -6.41 14.76 22.56
N GLY A 223 -6.30 15.57 23.61
CA GLY A 223 -6.09 17.01 23.51
C GLY A 223 -4.62 17.44 23.47
N VAL A 224 -3.70 16.50 23.64
CA VAL A 224 -2.25 16.72 23.75
C VAL A 224 -1.48 15.58 23.07
N PRO A 225 -0.20 15.78 22.74
CA PRO A 225 0.66 14.72 22.23
C PRO A 225 0.62 13.48 23.13
N THR A 226 0.36 12.31 22.55
CA THR A 226 0.07 11.09 23.32
C THR A 226 0.91 9.89 22.85
N VAL A 227 1.53 9.19 23.80
CA VAL A 227 2.31 7.98 23.53
C VAL A 227 1.70 6.79 24.26
N PHE A 228 1.46 5.69 23.55
CA PHE A 228 1.22 4.38 24.13
C PHE A 228 2.54 3.64 24.22
N ARG A 229 2.98 3.34 25.44
CA ARG A 229 4.25 2.64 25.73
C ARG A 229 4.02 1.61 26.82
N ASN A 230 4.45 0.37 26.62
CA ASN A 230 4.29 -0.70 27.60
C ASN A 230 2.85 -0.79 28.15
N VAL A 231 1.88 -0.61 27.26
CA VAL A 231 0.45 -0.56 27.59
C VAL A 231 -0.31 -1.58 26.76
N THR A 232 -1.21 -2.31 27.40
CA THR A 232 -2.17 -3.16 26.72
C THR A 232 -3.52 -2.45 26.62
N VAL A 233 -4.02 -2.29 25.40
CA VAL A 233 -5.26 -1.57 25.11
C VAL A 233 -6.21 -2.51 24.39
N ALA A 234 -7.46 -2.63 24.85
CA ALA A 234 -8.49 -3.35 24.11
C ALA A 234 -9.34 -2.35 23.32
N ALA A 235 -9.29 -2.45 21.99
CA ALA A 235 -9.99 -1.57 21.04
C ALA A 235 -10.75 -2.39 19.98
N SER A 236 -12.05 -2.61 20.19
CA SER A 236 -12.87 -3.51 19.37
C SER A 236 -13.52 -2.79 18.17
N GLY A 237 -12.72 -2.18 17.30
CA GLY A 237 -13.24 -1.28 16.25
C GLY A 237 -13.38 0.16 16.71
N ASP A 238 -12.85 0.47 17.89
CA ASP A 238 -12.95 1.78 18.53
C ASP A 238 -12.10 2.83 17.79
N ASN A 239 -12.55 4.08 17.86
CA ASN A 239 -11.91 5.20 17.20
C ASN A 239 -11.01 5.98 18.17
N ILE A 240 -9.78 6.21 17.76
CA ILE A 240 -8.79 7.02 18.45
C ILE A 240 -8.52 8.26 17.62
N TYR A 241 -8.81 9.45 18.18
CA TYR A 241 -8.60 10.74 17.52
C TYR A 241 -7.49 11.51 18.22
N ALA A 242 -6.41 11.80 17.51
CA ALA A 242 -5.29 12.61 18.03
C ALA A 242 -5.57 14.12 18.01
N GLN A 243 -6.62 14.56 17.30
CA GLN A 243 -7.07 15.95 17.21
C GLN A 243 -5.98 16.94 16.75
N GLY A 244 -5.13 16.51 15.81
CA GLY A 244 -4.01 17.32 15.32
C GLY A 244 -2.79 17.33 16.24
N ASN A 245 -2.77 16.51 17.30
CA ASN A 245 -1.58 16.31 18.12
C ASN A 245 -0.76 15.12 17.61
N ALA A 246 0.52 15.05 17.99
CA ALA A 246 1.33 13.88 17.73
C ALA A 246 0.84 12.67 18.53
N PHE A 247 0.70 11.53 17.86
CA PHE A 247 0.32 10.27 18.49
C PHE A 247 1.30 9.18 18.12
N ALA A 248 1.70 8.36 19.10
CA ALA A 248 2.58 7.23 18.87
C ALA A 248 2.17 5.95 19.60
N THR A 249 2.34 4.81 18.94
CA THR A 249 2.44 3.50 19.58
C THR A 249 3.89 3.04 19.52
N THR A 250 4.46 2.61 20.65
CA THR A 250 5.87 2.22 20.73
C THR A 250 6.13 1.29 21.91
N ASN A 251 7.33 0.71 21.95
CA ASN A 251 7.96 -0.01 23.05
C ASN A 251 6.96 -0.82 23.87
N GLY A 252 6.56 -1.99 23.36
CA GLY A 252 5.66 -2.86 24.11
C GLY A 252 4.21 -2.38 24.21
N SER A 253 3.80 -1.35 23.46
CA SER A 253 2.38 -1.09 23.28
C SER A 253 1.72 -2.24 22.53
N TRP A 254 0.58 -2.72 23.02
CA TRP A 254 -0.12 -3.88 22.49
C TRP A 254 -1.62 -3.63 22.44
N ILE A 255 -2.14 -3.26 21.27
CA ILE A 255 -3.59 -3.04 21.11
C ILE A 255 -4.25 -4.32 20.63
N THR A 256 -5.12 -4.91 21.45
CA THR A 256 -5.98 -6.02 21.07
C THR A 256 -7.21 -5.47 20.33
N GLY A 257 -7.66 -6.17 19.28
CA GLY A 257 -8.73 -5.69 18.40
C GLY A 257 -8.24 -4.92 17.16
N ALA A 258 -9.19 -4.27 16.48
CA ALA A 258 -9.02 -3.66 15.16
C ALA A 258 -9.35 -2.16 15.20
N PRO A 259 -8.50 -1.32 15.82
CA PRO A 259 -8.80 0.10 16.03
C PRO A 259 -8.82 0.88 14.72
N ASN A 260 -9.51 2.02 14.75
CA ASN A 260 -9.36 3.10 13.78
C ASN A 260 -8.58 4.25 14.44
N ILE A 261 -7.45 4.64 13.86
CA ILE A 261 -6.59 5.71 14.38
C ILE A 261 -6.59 6.87 13.40
N TYR A 262 -6.94 8.06 13.88
CA TYR A 262 -7.03 9.29 13.10
C TYR A 262 -6.07 10.33 13.66
N GLY A 263 -5.22 10.90 12.80
CA GLY A 263 -4.34 12.02 13.17
C GLY A 263 -5.13 13.30 13.46
N GLY A 264 -6.30 13.44 12.83
CA GLY A 264 -7.23 14.55 13.03
C GLY A 264 -8.37 14.25 14.00
N THR A 265 -9.55 14.76 13.67
CA THR A 265 -10.82 14.56 14.40
C THR A 265 -11.80 13.69 13.61
N ASP A 266 -12.99 13.49 14.16
CA ASP A 266 -14.13 12.92 13.46
C ASP A 266 -14.64 13.81 12.32
N ASN A 267 -14.80 15.12 12.54
CA ASN A 267 -15.46 16.03 11.58
C ASN A 267 -15.17 17.54 11.68
N SER A 268 -14.13 17.96 12.39
CA SER A 268 -13.79 19.39 12.55
C SER A 268 -12.45 19.76 11.92
N ASP A 269 -12.28 21.06 11.74
CA ASP A 269 -11.05 21.64 11.24
C ASP A 269 -9.89 21.44 12.22
N ILE A 270 -8.70 21.24 11.66
CA ILE A 270 -7.41 21.21 12.35
C ILE A 270 -6.57 22.37 11.83
N SER A 271 -6.11 23.23 12.73
CA SER A 271 -5.37 24.45 12.39
C SER A 271 -3.88 24.25 12.14
N GLY A 272 -3.39 23.01 12.03
CA GLY A 272 -1.98 22.70 11.88
C GLY A 272 -1.75 21.33 11.26
N ASN A 273 -0.59 20.75 11.54
CA ASN A 273 -0.23 19.42 11.04
C ASN A 273 -0.91 18.33 11.86
N THR A 274 -1.11 17.16 11.26
CA THR A 274 -1.43 15.92 11.98
C THR A 274 -0.22 14.99 11.97
N ASN A 275 -0.12 14.10 12.95
CA ASN A 275 1.08 13.28 13.09
C ASN A 275 0.82 11.95 13.78
N LEU A 276 0.98 10.84 13.05
CA LEU A 276 0.82 9.47 13.55
C LEU A 276 2.09 8.65 13.36
N TYR A 277 2.65 8.15 14.45
CA TYR A 277 3.77 7.22 14.44
C TYR A 277 3.34 5.85 14.96
N ILE A 278 3.28 4.84 14.10
CA ILE A 278 2.93 3.47 14.46
C ILE A 278 4.21 2.64 14.52
N GLY A 279 4.78 2.61 15.73
CA GLY A 279 5.98 1.83 16.04
C GLY A 279 5.68 0.41 16.44
N ALA A 280 4.45 0.13 16.92
CA ALA A 280 4.02 -1.20 17.34
C ALA A 280 2.51 -1.39 17.12
N THR A 281 2.13 -2.60 16.73
CA THR A 281 0.73 -3.04 16.65
C THR A 281 0.47 -4.15 17.66
N GLY A 282 -0.73 -4.71 17.66
CA GLY A 282 -1.04 -5.91 18.46
C GLY A 282 -0.97 -7.20 17.64
N SER A 283 -1.71 -8.21 18.09
CA SER A 283 -1.88 -9.48 17.39
C SER A 283 -3.13 -9.56 16.53
N THR A 284 -4.09 -8.64 16.70
CA THR A 284 -5.38 -8.73 16.02
C THR A 284 -5.34 -8.00 14.68
N ALA A 285 -5.76 -8.69 13.62
CA ALA A 285 -5.89 -8.11 12.29
C ALA A 285 -7.03 -7.07 12.21
N GLY A 286 -6.88 -6.07 11.34
CA GLY A 286 -7.97 -5.18 10.95
C GLY A 286 -7.76 -3.69 11.26
N TRP A 287 -6.55 -3.28 11.63
CA TRP A 287 -6.25 -1.88 11.95
C TRP A 287 -6.53 -0.97 10.76
N ASN A 288 -7.08 0.21 11.03
CA ASN A 288 -7.18 1.27 10.03
C ASN A 288 -6.49 2.54 10.55
N ILE A 289 -5.64 3.13 9.73
CA ILE A 289 -4.77 4.24 10.11
C ILE A 289 -4.94 5.36 9.09
N TYR A 290 -5.34 6.53 9.56
CA TYR A 290 -5.68 7.68 8.73
C TYR A 290 -4.91 8.90 9.21
N GLY A 291 -4.04 9.46 8.36
CA GLY A 291 -3.28 10.66 8.71
C GLY A 291 -4.17 11.85 9.06
N GLY A 292 -5.36 11.95 8.48
CA GLY A 292 -6.28 13.08 8.67
C GLY A 292 -7.53 12.78 9.48
N ASN A 293 -8.65 13.38 9.08
CA ASN A 293 -9.95 13.26 9.73
C ASN A 293 -10.69 11.98 9.32
N ALA A 294 -11.68 11.57 10.12
CA ALA A 294 -12.60 10.49 9.73
C ALA A 294 -13.58 10.93 8.64
N SER A 295 -14.08 12.15 8.73
CA SER A 295 -15.00 12.74 7.76
C SER A 295 -14.82 14.25 7.72
N ALA A 296 -15.03 14.91 6.58
CA ALA A 296 -15.15 16.36 6.49
C ALA A 296 -14.00 17.18 7.15
N GLY A 297 -14.21 18.49 7.25
CA GLY A 297 -13.27 19.44 7.85
C GLY A 297 -12.05 19.76 6.98
N THR A 298 -11.32 20.78 7.39
CA THR A 298 -10.09 21.25 6.76
C THR A 298 -8.91 21.01 7.69
N ILE A 299 -7.86 20.37 7.19
CA ILE A 299 -6.55 20.30 7.85
C ILE A 299 -5.68 21.35 7.18
N SER A 300 -5.37 22.43 7.90
CA SER A 300 -4.65 23.56 7.31
C SER A 300 -3.15 23.31 7.12
N GLY A 301 -2.61 22.25 7.73
CA GLY A 301 -1.21 21.84 7.60
C GLY A 301 -1.01 20.54 6.83
N ASN A 302 0.17 19.97 6.98
CA ASN A 302 0.54 18.65 6.43
C ASN A 302 -0.07 17.51 7.25
N THR A 303 -0.26 16.36 6.61
CA THR A 303 -0.56 15.11 7.31
C THR A 303 0.61 14.14 7.25
N HIS A 304 0.93 13.50 8.38
CA HIS A 304 2.06 12.56 8.48
C HIS A 304 1.62 11.24 9.10
N VAL A 305 1.98 10.14 8.43
CA VAL A 305 1.84 8.78 8.95
C VAL A 305 3.15 8.03 8.72
N THR A 306 3.73 7.49 9.78
CA THR A 306 4.86 6.55 9.71
C THR A 306 4.48 5.22 10.31
N ILE A 307 4.66 4.13 9.56
CA ILE A 307 4.51 2.75 10.03
C ILE A 307 5.91 2.13 10.10
N ALA A 308 6.51 2.18 11.28
CA ALA A 308 7.85 1.65 11.50
C ALA A 308 7.83 0.14 11.77
N GLN A 309 6.78 -0.42 12.37
CA GLN A 309 6.61 -1.87 12.49
C GLN A 309 5.14 -2.26 12.48
N SER A 310 4.87 -3.49 12.04
CA SER A 310 3.55 -4.09 12.15
C SER A 310 3.66 -5.60 12.30
N SER A 311 3.01 -6.15 13.31
CA SER A 311 2.89 -7.59 13.62
C SER A 311 1.53 -8.16 13.24
N SER A 312 0.53 -7.32 12.97
CA SER A 312 -0.83 -7.72 12.60
C SER A 312 -1.25 -7.12 11.26
N THR A 313 -2.22 -7.70 10.58
CA THR A 313 -2.71 -7.15 9.32
C THR A 313 -3.29 -5.75 9.52
N ILE A 314 -2.81 -4.79 8.72
CA ILE A 314 -3.41 -3.45 8.57
C ILE A 314 -4.38 -3.53 7.41
N ASN A 315 -5.65 -3.26 7.67
CA ASN A 315 -6.67 -3.28 6.64
C ASN A 315 -6.56 -2.05 5.71
N SER A 316 -6.43 -0.85 6.27
CA SER A 316 -6.25 0.36 5.47
C SER A 316 -5.25 1.31 6.13
N VAL A 317 -4.36 1.88 5.34
CA VAL A 317 -3.50 2.98 5.75
C VAL A 317 -3.54 4.08 4.72
N THR A 318 -3.65 5.32 5.18
CA THR A 318 -3.57 6.47 4.30
C THR A 318 -2.81 7.66 4.88
N GLY A 319 -2.05 8.34 4.03
CA GLY A 319 -1.41 9.60 4.39
C GLY A 319 -2.41 10.71 4.69
N GLY A 320 -3.65 10.65 4.17
CA GLY A 320 -4.67 11.68 4.36
C GLY A 320 -5.89 11.20 5.15
N SER A 321 -7.09 11.65 4.75
CA SER A 321 -8.32 11.43 5.53
C SER A 321 -9.11 10.21 5.06
N ALA A 322 -9.96 9.66 5.93
CA ALA A 322 -10.84 8.56 5.57
C ALA A 322 -11.99 9.02 4.65
N SER A 323 -12.49 10.25 4.80
CA SER A 323 -13.56 10.77 3.95
C SER A 323 -13.67 12.29 3.99
N GLY A 324 -14.12 12.92 2.90
CA GLY A 324 -14.70 14.28 2.86
C GLY A 324 -13.82 15.48 3.24
N ALA A 325 -12.59 15.28 3.68
CA ALA A 325 -11.74 16.35 4.20
C ALA A 325 -10.99 17.09 3.09
N THR A 326 -10.58 18.32 3.38
CA THR A 326 -9.60 19.06 2.57
C THR A 326 -8.29 19.19 3.34
N ILE A 327 -7.18 18.80 2.73
CA ILE A 327 -5.83 18.95 3.26
C ILE A 327 -5.19 20.10 2.50
N SER A 328 -4.89 21.19 3.20
CA SER A 328 -4.40 22.42 2.58
C SER A 328 -2.95 22.33 2.12
N GLU A 329 -2.17 21.43 2.70
CA GLU A 329 -0.76 21.22 2.35
C GLU A 329 -0.53 19.80 1.83
N ASN A 330 0.58 19.16 2.21
CA ASN A 330 1.00 17.87 1.67
C ASN A 330 0.50 16.69 2.51
N THR A 331 0.43 15.52 1.89
CA THR A 331 0.30 14.24 2.60
C THR A 331 1.60 13.45 2.55
N ASN A 332 1.98 12.86 3.68
CA ASN A 332 3.17 12.03 3.82
C ASN A 332 2.80 10.69 4.44
N LEU A 333 3.06 9.61 3.70
CA LEU A 333 2.89 8.25 4.17
C LEU A 333 4.22 7.50 4.04
N ASP A 334 4.82 7.16 5.17
CA ASP A 334 6.03 6.36 5.28
C ASP A 334 5.73 4.96 5.86
N ILE A 335 6.17 3.92 5.18
CA ILE A 335 6.07 2.51 5.59
C ILE A 335 7.44 1.87 5.37
N SER A 336 8.39 2.13 6.27
CA SER A 336 9.83 1.89 6.04
C SER A 336 10.52 0.89 6.95
N GLY A 337 9.80 0.24 7.88
CA GLY A 337 10.43 -0.69 8.82
C GLY A 337 10.00 -2.15 8.72
N ALA A 338 9.99 -2.86 9.83
CA ALA A 338 9.79 -4.32 9.85
C ALA A 338 8.29 -4.67 9.78
N ILE A 339 7.75 -4.77 8.56
CA ILE A 339 6.36 -5.15 8.34
C ILE A 339 6.27 -6.68 8.26
N ALA A 340 5.84 -7.31 9.35
CA ALA A 340 5.76 -8.76 9.47
C ALA A 340 4.37 -9.34 9.09
N SER A 341 3.53 -8.55 8.43
CA SER A 341 2.13 -8.85 8.15
C SER A 341 1.68 -8.32 6.78
N GLN A 342 0.38 -8.46 6.49
CA GLN A 342 -0.25 -7.86 5.31
C GLN A 342 -0.68 -6.41 5.56
N ILE A 343 -0.48 -5.55 4.57
CA ILE A 343 -1.20 -4.27 4.43
C ILE A 343 -2.14 -4.41 3.24
N THR A 344 -3.45 -4.41 3.51
CA THR A 344 -4.45 -4.68 2.47
C THR A 344 -4.60 -3.48 1.55
N ASN A 345 -4.77 -2.27 2.08
CA ASN A 345 -4.95 -1.07 1.27
C ASN A 345 -4.00 0.05 1.71
N ILE A 346 -3.28 0.62 0.74
CA ILE A 346 -2.41 1.79 0.89
C ILE A 346 -2.97 2.90 0.02
N TYR A 347 -3.28 4.06 0.60
CA TYR A 347 -3.73 5.25 -0.12
C TYR A 347 -2.86 6.47 0.21
N GLY A 348 -2.18 7.08 -0.76
CA GLY A 348 -1.27 8.18 -0.45
C GLY A 348 -1.96 9.44 0.08
N ALA A 349 -3.16 9.76 -0.41
CA ALA A 349 -3.82 11.04 -0.17
C ALA A 349 -5.15 10.98 0.61
N GLY A 350 -5.82 9.82 0.61
CA GLY A 350 -7.09 9.63 1.31
C GLY A 350 -7.96 8.60 0.63
N ILE A 351 -9.06 8.22 1.30
CA ILE A 351 -10.05 7.34 0.68
C ILE A 351 -11.08 8.21 -0.02
N GLY A 352 -12.04 8.78 0.71
CA GLY A 352 -13.09 9.60 0.10
C GLY A 352 -14.11 8.79 -0.70
N THR A 353 -15.24 9.41 -0.95
CA THR A 353 -16.32 8.86 -1.77
C THR A 353 -16.80 9.89 -2.80
N SER A 354 -17.65 9.51 -3.74
CA SER A 354 -18.23 10.46 -4.71
C SER A 354 -18.93 11.64 -4.06
N ASN A 355 -19.53 11.43 -2.87
CA ASN A 355 -20.30 12.43 -2.15
C ASN A 355 -19.45 13.17 -1.10
N SER A 356 -18.31 12.58 -0.71
CA SER A 356 -17.39 13.10 0.28
C SER A 356 -15.96 12.91 -0.21
N PRO A 357 -15.55 13.60 -1.28
CA PRO A 357 -14.20 13.49 -1.81
C PRO A 357 -13.19 14.03 -0.79
N VAL A 358 -11.99 13.43 -0.76
CA VAL A 358 -10.84 13.98 -0.04
C VAL A 358 -10.01 14.80 -1.02
N ASN A 359 -9.79 16.08 -0.72
CA ASN A 359 -9.00 16.96 -1.58
C ASN A 359 -7.66 17.29 -0.94
N VAL A 360 -6.60 17.37 -1.74
CA VAL A 360 -5.25 17.76 -1.32
C VAL A 360 -4.79 18.92 -2.18
N ASN A 361 -4.42 20.03 -1.55
CA ASN A 361 -3.92 21.19 -2.28
C ASN A 361 -2.41 21.11 -2.55
N GLY A 362 -1.66 20.40 -1.69
CA GLY A 362 -0.24 20.16 -1.87
C GLY A 362 0.09 18.86 -2.62
N ASN A 363 1.31 18.38 -2.38
CA ASN A 363 1.83 17.14 -2.93
C ASN A 363 1.45 15.92 -2.07
N VAL A 364 1.52 14.76 -2.69
CA VAL A 364 1.28 13.46 -2.05
C VAL A 364 2.56 12.65 -2.15
N THR A 365 3.12 12.25 -1.01
CA THR A 365 4.35 11.47 -0.96
C THR A 365 4.09 10.17 -0.23
N THR A 366 4.27 9.05 -0.93
CA THR A 366 4.12 7.70 -0.35
C THR A 366 5.40 6.92 -0.54
N TYR A 367 5.95 6.43 0.56
CA TYR A 367 7.16 5.63 0.61
C TYR A 367 6.89 4.31 1.31
N VAL A 368 7.18 3.20 0.61
CA VAL A 368 7.03 1.84 1.11
C VAL A 368 8.33 1.10 0.86
N ASN A 369 8.98 0.67 1.95
CA ASN A 369 10.25 -0.04 1.92
C ASN A 369 10.36 -0.95 3.15
N SER A 370 9.65 -2.07 3.14
CA SER A 370 9.73 -3.01 4.27
C SER A 370 11.12 -3.67 4.31
N THR A 371 11.64 -3.83 5.53
CA THR A 371 12.86 -4.61 5.78
C THR A 371 12.58 -6.10 6.01
N ASN A 372 11.31 -6.49 6.09
CA ASN A 372 10.88 -7.85 6.42
C ASN A 372 10.27 -8.55 5.19
N GLY A 373 10.80 -9.72 4.84
CA GLY A 373 10.35 -10.52 3.69
C GLY A 373 8.95 -11.13 3.82
N SER A 374 8.35 -11.11 5.00
CA SER A 374 6.96 -11.54 5.24
C SER A 374 5.92 -10.47 4.89
N ALA A 375 6.33 -9.22 4.62
CA ALA A 375 5.41 -8.17 4.23
C ALA A 375 4.57 -8.55 3.01
N ARG A 376 3.26 -8.32 3.05
CA ARG A 376 2.36 -8.57 1.92
C ARG A 376 1.54 -7.33 1.58
N TYR A 377 1.46 -7.00 0.29
CA TYR A 377 0.67 -5.87 -0.20
C TYR A 377 -0.45 -6.35 -1.12
N GLN A 378 -1.63 -5.73 -1.04
CA GLN A 378 -2.74 -6.06 -1.93
C GLN A 378 -3.06 -4.89 -2.88
N LEU A 379 -3.53 -3.76 -2.35
CA LEU A 379 -3.80 -2.55 -3.11
C LEU A 379 -2.83 -1.45 -2.72
N TYR A 380 -2.19 -0.85 -3.72
CA TYR A 380 -1.47 0.41 -3.62
C TYR A 380 -2.15 1.44 -4.51
N GLN A 381 -2.57 2.56 -3.94
CA GLN A 381 -3.16 3.71 -4.63
C GLN A 381 -2.37 4.96 -4.24
N GLY A 382 -1.62 5.55 -5.16
CA GLY A 382 -0.76 6.69 -4.86
C GLY A 382 -1.53 7.96 -4.50
N GLY A 383 -2.74 8.13 -5.02
CA GLY A 383 -3.61 9.27 -4.76
C GLY A 383 -4.77 8.96 -3.81
N THR A 384 -5.94 9.48 -4.16
CA THR A 384 -7.20 9.30 -3.44
C THR A 384 -8.04 8.18 -4.05
N VAL A 385 -9.05 7.64 -3.34
CA VAL A 385 -10.14 6.93 -4.02
C VAL A 385 -11.04 7.93 -4.74
N TYR A 386 -11.51 8.96 -4.03
CA TYR A 386 -12.21 10.11 -4.62
C TYR A 386 -11.63 11.43 -4.13
N GLY A 387 -11.36 12.33 -5.07
CA GLY A 387 -11.10 13.74 -4.83
C GLY A 387 -9.83 14.24 -5.51
N ASN A 388 -9.68 15.56 -5.53
CA ASN A 388 -8.67 16.23 -6.36
C ASN A 388 -7.35 16.41 -5.61
N ILE A 389 -6.24 16.31 -6.34
CA ILE A 389 -4.90 16.61 -5.85
C ILE A 389 -4.35 17.74 -6.72
N SER A 390 -4.11 18.91 -6.14
CA SER A 390 -3.61 20.06 -6.91
C SER A 390 -2.10 20.00 -7.16
N GLY A 391 -1.36 19.32 -6.28
CA GLY A 391 0.08 19.06 -6.43
C GLY A 391 0.39 17.78 -7.22
N SER A 392 1.60 17.26 -6.99
CA SER A 392 2.13 16.05 -7.61
C SER A 392 2.08 14.85 -6.67
N ILE A 393 2.06 13.65 -7.24
CA ILE A 393 2.15 12.39 -6.51
C ILE A 393 3.54 11.76 -6.71
N TYR A 394 4.19 11.42 -5.61
CA TYR A 394 5.49 10.75 -5.57
C TYR A 394 5.31 9.41 -4.87
N ASN A 395 5.49 8.33 -5.62
CA ASN A 395 5.36 6.97 -5.14
C ASN A 395 6.72 6.28 -5.13
N THR A 396 7.06 5.67 -4.00
CA THR A 396 8.18 4.75 -3.90
C THR A 396 7.70 3.44 -3.30
N LEU A 397 7.85 2.35 -4.03
CA LEU A 397 7.62 0.99 -3.54
C LEU A 397 8.90 0.19 -3.75
N SER A 398 9.49 -0.29 -2.66
CA SER A 398 10.74 -1.04 -2.65
C SER A 398 10.83 -1.97 -1.45
N GLY A 399 12.01 -2.53 -1.21
CA GLY A 399 12.29 -3.36 -0.04
C GLY A 399 11.91 -4.83 -0.22
N ALA A 400 11.91 -5.54 0.90
CA ALA A 400 11.54 -6.94 0.99
C ALA A 400 10.02 -7.10 1.11
N GLY A 401 9.49 -8.25 0.67
CA GLY A 401 8.08 -8.56 0.81
C GLY A 401 7.51 -9.32 -0.37
N GLY A 402 6.25 -9.05 -0.70
CA GLY A 402 5.57 -9.65 -1.84
C GLY A 402 4.17 -9.09 -2.03
N TRP A 403 3.57 -9.38 -3.18
CA TRP A 403 2.14 -9.14 -3.40
C TRP A 403 1.32 -10.31 -2.87
N THR A 404 0.06 -10.07 -2.50
CA THR A 404 -0.87 -11.15 -2.10
C THR A 404 -1.40 -11.94 -3.29
N GLY A 405 -1.53 -11.29 -4.46
CA GLY A 405 -2.10 -11.90 -5.65
C GLY A 405 -1.15 -12.92 -6.26
N ALA A 406 -1.60 -14.17 -6.35
CA ALA A 406 -0.87 -15.26 -7.01
C ALA A 406 -1.37 -15.53 -8.45
N THR A 407 -2.41 -14.84 -8.90
CA THR A 407 -3.09 -15.13 -10.18
C THR A 407 -2.74 -14.12 -11.28
N SER A 408 -2.50 -14.66 -12.48
CA SER A 408 -2.22 -13.96 -13.74
C SER A 408 -3.48 -13.42 -14.42
N ASN A 409 -4.48 -12.97 -13.66
CA ASN A 409 -5.81 -12.71 -14.21
C ASN A 409 -5.99 -11.23 -14.57
N ILE A 410 -5.59 -10.84 -15.80
CA ILE A 410 -5.90 -9.52 -16.41
C ILE A 410 -7.43 -9.31 -16.55
N ASN A 411 -8.23 -10.38 -16.55
CA ASN A 411 -9.64 -10.35 -16.94
C ASN A 411 -10.61 -10.83 -15.83
N GLY A 412 -10.39 -10.44 -14.58
CA GLY A 412 -11.48 -10.33 -13.59
C GLY A 412 -12.22 -11.60 -13.14
N ALA A 413 -11.77 -12.82 -13.44
CA ALA A 413 -12.51 -14.03 -13.09
C ALA A 413 -11.75 -14.93 -12.09
N GLY A 414 -11.67 -14.50 -10.83
CA GLY A 414 -11.37 -15.39 -9.68
C GLY A 414 -10.03 -15.12 -8.98
N GLY A 415 -10.11 -14.58 -7.75
CA GLY A 415 -9.00 -14.36 -6.82
C GLY A 415 -8.70 -12.87 -6.57
N PRO A 416 -8.17 -12.48 -5.38
CA PRO A 416 -7.81 -11.10 -5.12
C PRO A 416 -6.61 -10.71 -6.00
N ALA A 417 -6.88 -9.90 -7.02
CA ALA A 417 -5.82 -9.31 -7.84
C ALA A 417 -5.11 -8.23 -7.01
N SER A 418 -3.79 -8.34 -6.86
CA SER A 418 -2.98 -7.26 -6.32
C SER A 418 -2.76 -6.19 -7.39
N THR A 419 -2.71 -4.92 -7.00
CA THR A 419 -2.60 -3.80 -7.95
C THR A 419 -1.80 -2.66 -7.37
N PHE A 420 -1.00 -2.05 -8.23
CA PHE A 420 -0.34 -0.78 -8.02
C PHE A 420 -0.95 0.26 -8.97
N ASN A 421 -1.53 1.30 -8.41
CA ASN A 421 -2.03 2.47 -9.13
C ASN A 421 -1.23 3.69 -8.66
N GLY A 422 -0.52 4.35 -9.57
CA GLY A 422 0.28 5.53 -9.24
C GLY A 422 -0.57 6.78 -8.95
N GLY A 423 -1.78 6.86 -9.49
CA GLY A 423 -2.71 7.98 -9.33
C GLY A 423 -3.86 7.71 -8.36
N SER A 424 -5.00 8.35 -8.59
CA SER A 424 -6.25 8.19 -7.85
C SER A 424 -7.19 7.17 -8.53
N PHE A 425 -8.30 6.79 -7.89
CA PHE A 425 -9.38 6.12 -8.62
C PHE A 425 -10.22 7.15 -9.40
N GLN A 426 -10.70 8.19 -8.71
CA GLN A 426 -11.38 9.32 -9.33
C GLN A 426 -10.90 10.66 -8.78
N GLY A 427 -10.52 11.57 -9.67
CA GLY A 427 -10.13 12.94 -9.31
C GLY A 427 -9.04 13.48 -10.21
N ASN A 428 -8.99 14.81 -10.29
CA ASN A 428 -7.96 15.50 -11.06
C ASN A 428 -6.64 15.51 -10.30
N ILE A 429 -5.52 15.43 -11.02
CA ILE A 429 -4.17 15.50 -10.45
C ILE A 429 -3.35 16.57 -11.17
N GLY A 430 -2.83 17.51 -10.38
CA GLY A 430 -2.10 18.67 -10.84
C GLY A 430 -3.00 19.85 -11.22
N THR A 431 -2.37 20.87 -11.78
CA THR A 431 -3.02 22.05 -12.35
C THR A 431 -2.46 22.34 -13.74
N SER A 432 -3.20 23.14 -14.53
CA SER A 432 -2.78 23.51 -15.88
C SER A 432 -1.38 24.14 -15.87
N GLY A 433 -0.48 23.63 -16.72
CA GLY A 433 0.91 24.09 -16.80
C GLY A 433 1.90 23.35 -15.89
N ALA A 434 1.48 22.32 -15.15
CA ALA A 434 2.39 21.47 -14.40
C ALA A 434 3.36 20.69 -15.32
N GLY A 435 4.59 20.41 -14.83
CA GLY A 435 5.62 19.69 -15.60
C GLY A 435 5.55 18.16 -15.49
N ASN A 436 5.42 17.64 -14.28
CA ASN A 436 5.20 16.22 -13.94
C ASN A 436 4.16 16.18 -12.82
N VAL A 437 3.20 15.25 -12.88
CA VAL A 437 2.15 15.14 -11.86
C VAL A 437 2.15 13.80 -11.13
N ILE A 438 2.73 12.75 -11.72
CA ILE A 438 2.89 11.46 -11.03
C ILE A 438 4.28 10.89 -11.34
N SER A 439 5.01 10.52 -10.28
CA SER A 439 6.31 9.85 -10.37
C SER A 439 6.27 8.55 -9.60
N ASN A 440 6.55 7.44 -10.29
CA ASN A 440 6.50 6.09 -9.72
C ASN A 440 7.90 5.46 -9.71
N SER A 441 8.49 5.31 -8.53
CA SER A 441 9.67 4.48 -8.28
C SER A 441 9.22 3.09 -7.79
N TYR A 442 8.99 2.19 -8.73
CA TYR A 442 8.53 0.83 -8.48
C TYR A 442 9.70 -0.15 -8.56
N ASN A 443 10.15 -0.67 -7.43
CA ASN A 443 11.25 -1.64 -7.33
C ASN A 443 10.86 -2.87 -6.51
N THR A 444 10.24 -3.85 -7.15
CA THR A 444 9.85 -5.13 -6.54
C THR A 444 10.88 -6.24 -6.78
N SER A 445 12.11 -5.90 -7.19
CA SER A 445 13.14 -6.91 -7.49
C SER A 445 13.56 -7.78 -6.30
N SER A 446 13.27 -7.35 -5.08
CA SER A 446 13.49 -8.12 -3.84
C SER A 446 12.23 -8.78 -3.30
N PHE A 447 11.11 -8.72 -4.03
CA PHE A 447 9.88 -9.40 -3.63
C PHE A 447 10.01 -10.90 -3.90
N THR A 448 9.55 -11.71 -2.95
CA THR A 448 9.71 -13.17 -2.98
C THR A 448 8.44 -13.90 -3.41
N THR A 449 7.30 -13.20 -3.48
CA THR A 449 6.02 -13.81 -3.86
C THR A 449 5.04 -12.81 -4.48
N GLY A 450 4.07 -13.37 -5.20
CA GLY A 450 2.95 -12.68 -5.81
C GLY A 450 3.31 -11.72 -6.93
N GLN A 451 2.28 -11.20 -7.58
CA GLN A 451 2.36 -10.28 -8.72
C GLN A 451 1.29 -9.19 -8.61
N ALA A 452 1.48 -8.07 -9.30
CA ALA A 452 0.49 -7.00 -9.37
C ALA A 452 0.31 -6.47 -10.79
N LEU A 453 -0.90 -5.97 -11.07
CA LEU A 453 -1.13 -5.08 -12.19
C LEU A 453 -0.52 -3.71 -11.88
N PHE A 454 0.22 -3.13 -12.83
CA PHE A 454 0.78 -1.80 -12.69
C PHE A 454 0.04 -0.80 -13.58
N THR A 455 -0.49 0.24 -12.95
CA THR A 455 -1.04 1.42 -13.63
C THR A 455 -0.28 2.64 -13.14
N GLY A 456 0.36 3.39 -14.05
CA GLY A 456 1.13 4.57 -13.67
C GLY A 456 0.26 5.76 -13.25
N GLY A 457 -0.99 5.81 -13.71
CA GLY A 457 -1.94 6.91 -13.49
C GLY A 457 -3.18 6.52 -12.69
N ASN A 458 -4.33 7.13 -13.02
CA ASN A 458 -5.60 6.79 -12.34
C ASN A 458 -6.12 5.42 -12.78
N ALA A 459 -6.52 4.62 -11.80
CA ALA A 459 -7.10 3.30 -12.00
C ALA A 459 -7.86 2.84 -10.75
N GLY A 460 -8.74 1.85 -10.93
CA GLY A 460 -9.55 1.24 -9.88
C GLY A 460 -9.52 -0.28 -9.95
N THR A 461 -9.76 -0.91 -8.80
CA THR A 461 -9.88 -2.38 -8.65
C THR A 461 -11.15 -2.71 -7.87
N GLY A 462 -11.51 -4.00 -7.77
CA GLY A 462 -12.57 -4.47 -6.85
C GLY A 462 -12.47 -3.90 -5.43
N ALA A 463 -11.26 -3.68 -4.91
CA ALA A 463 -11.05 -3.08 -3.59
C ALA A 463 -11.27 -1.56 -3.59
N SER A 464 -10.77 -0.83 -4.59
CA SER A 464 -11.10 0.59 -4.80
C SER A 464 -12.61 0.78 -5.00
N TYR A 465 -13.26 -0.15 -5.71
CA TYR A 465 -14.68 -0.21 -5.97
C TYR A 465 -15.51 -0.55 -4.72
N ALA A 466 -15.01 -1.43 -3.85
CA ALA A 466 -15.69 -1.77 -2.60
C ALA A 466 -15.72 -0.58 -1.62
N GLN A 467 -14.70 0.28 -1.66
CA GLN A 467 -14.67 1.54 -0.93
C GLN A 467 -15.37 2.69 -1.68
N ALA A 468 -15.59 2.53 -2.98
CA ALA A 468 -16.39 3.44 -3.78
C ALA A 468 -17.89 3.24 -3.50
N THR A 469 -18.64 4.32 -3.55
CA THR A 469 -20.11 4.28 -3.54
C THR A 469 -20.69 3.67 -4.82
N ASN A 470 -19.90 3.59 -5.91
CA ASN A 470 -20.33 3.01 -7.17
C ASN A 470 -19.24 2.10 -7.78
N ALA A 471 -19.39 0.79 -7.55
CA ALA A 471 -18.44 -0.25 -7.91
C ALA A 471 -18.37 -0.58 -9.42
N THR A 472 -19.19 0.05 -10.26
CA THR A 472 -19.27 -0.25 -11.71
C THR A 472 -18.75 0.88 -12.60
N THR A 473 -18.30 1.99 -12.02
CA THR A 473 -17.82 3.16 -12.77
C THR A 473 -16.33 3.05 -13.08
N ALA A 474 -15.92 3.36 -14.31
CA ALA A 474 -14.51 3.45 -14.66
C ALA A 474 -13.74 4.49 -13.81
N ALA A 475 -12.43 4.32 -13.71
CA ALA A 475 -11.54 5.34 -13.14
C ALA A 475 -11.57 6.62 -14.00
N GLN A 476 -11.53 7.79 -13.37
CA GLN A 476 -11.78 9.09 -14.03
C GLN A 476 -10.92 10.22 -13.47
N GLY A 477 -10.84 11.34 -14.19
CA GLY A 477 -10.13 12.57 -13.77
C GLY A 477 -9.09 13.03 -14.78
N ILE A 478 -8.72 14.31 -14.72
CA ILE A 478 -7.72 14.92 -15.61
C ILE A 478 -6.35 14.82 -14.95
N LEU A 479 -5.37 14.34 -15.70
CA LEU A 479 -3.95 14.42 -15.34
C LEU A 479 -3.35 15.60 -16.11
N TYR A 480 -2.96 16.66 -15.40
CA TYR A 480 -2.56 17.91 -16.06
C TYR A 480 -1.12 17.90 -16.61
N ALA A 481 -0.33 16.85 -16.36
CA ALA A 481 1.04 16.73 -16.88
C ALA A 481 1.48 15.27 -17.07
N ASN A 482 2.80 15.08 -17.15
CA ASN A 482 3.44 13.80 -17.39
C ASN A 482 3.31 12.82 -16.20
N ILE A 483 3.30 11.54 -16.55
CA ILE A 483 3.51 10.41 -15.64
C ILE A 483 4.89 9.82 -15.96
N THR A 484 5.77 9.75 -14.96
CA THR A 484 7.09 9.09 -15.11
C THR A 484 7.12 7.80 -14.31
N ASN A 485 7.41 6.66 -14.97
CA ASN A 485 7.45 5.34 -14.34
C ASN A 485 8.84 4.74 -14.43
N TYR A 486 9.44 4.43 -13.28
CA TYR A 486 10.66 3.66 -13.15
C TYR A 486 10.31 2.31 -12.55
N ILE A 487 10.41 1.25 -13.35
CA ILE A 487 10.00 -0.10 -12.97
C ILE A 487 11.23 -1.01 -12.95
N LYS A 488 11.50 -1.61 -11.79
CA LYS A 488 12.48 -2.67 -11.59
C LYS A 488 11.78 -3.85 -10.90
N SER A 489 11.59 -4.93 -11.64
CA SER A 489 10.89 -6.13 -11.18
C SER A 489 11.76 -7.35 -11.51
N ALA A 490 11.79 -8.35 -10.62
CA ALA A 490 12.50 -9.61 -10.84
C ALA A 490 11.49 -10.71 -11.23
N PHE A 491 11.96 -11.76 -11.91
CA PHE A 491 11.16 -12.93 -12.32
C PHE A 491 11.83 -14.25 -11.87
N THR A 492 12.55 -14.24 -10.75
CA THR A 492 13.49 -15.32 -10.37
C THR A 492 12.82 -16.68 -10.18
N THR A 493 11.52 -16.74 -9.89
CA THR A 493 10.73 -17.97 -9.81
C THR A 493 9.32 -17.77 -10.40
N GLY A 494 9.21 -17.63 -11.72
CA GLY A 494 7.97 -17.81 -12.51
C GLY A 494 6.87 -16.74 -12.40
N THR A 495 6.71 -16.06 -11.25
CA THR A 495 5.65 -15.06 -11.02
C THR A 495 5.97 -14.02 -9.92
N ALA A 496 7.00 -14.23 -9.09
CA ALA A 496 7.31 -13.36 -7.96
C ALA A 496 7.80 -11.97 -8.41
N GLY A 497 7.08 -10.91 -8.02
CA GLY A 497 7.45 -9.51 -8.29
C GLY A 497 7.03 -8.96 -9.65
N ALA A 498 6.43 -9.78 -10.53
CA ALA A 498 6.13 -9.45 -11.92
C ALA A 498 5.13 -8.28 -12.09
N VAL A 499 5.42 -7.39 -13.04
CA VAL A 499 4.45 -6.44 -13.61
C VAL A 499 3.74 -7.10 -14.79
N TYR A 500 2.42 -7.27 -14.66
CA TYR A 500 1.66 -8.07 -15.63
C TYR A 500 0.96 -7.23 -16.73
N GLY A 501 1.01 -5.91 -16.61
CA GLY A 501 0.54 -4.96 -17.60
C GLY A 501 0.94 -3.55 -17.17
N ILE A 502 1.20 -2.66 -18.13
CA ILE A 502 1.51 -1.25 -17.87
C ILE A 502 0.40 -0.43 -18.52
N VAL A 503 -0.38 0.26 -17.70
CA VAL A 503 -1.30 1.29 -18.19
C VAL A 503 -0.68 2.65 -17.91
N GLY A 504 -0.26 3.34 -18.97
CA GLY A 504 0.43 4.64 -18.88
C GLY A 504 -0.49 5.83 -18.63
N GLY A 505 -1.81 5.65 -18.60
CA GLY A 505 -2.81 6.72 -18.46
C GLY A 505 -4.14 6.26 -17.85
N ASN A 506 -5.21 7.04 -18.04
CA ASN A 506 -6.53 6.75 -17.47
C ASN A 506 -7.21 5.57 -18.18
N GLY A 507 -7.06 4.38 -17.60
CA GLY A 507 -8.05 3.30 -17.59
C GLY A 507 -8.57 2.65 -18.88
N HIS A 508 -8.40 3.18 -20.10
CA HIS A 508 -9.18 2.65 -21.24
C HIS A 508 -8.46 2.31 -22.55
N ASP A 509 -7.19 2.69 -22.74
CA ASP A 509 -6.40 2.18 -23.88
C ASP A 509 -5.00 1.82 -23.40
N SER A 510 -4.76 0.52 -23.19
CA SER A 510 -3.47 0.01 -22.73
C SER A 510 -2.72 -0.70 -23.86
N LEU A 511 -1.44 -0.38 -24.00
CA LEU A 511 -0.47 -1.29 -24.60
C LEU A 511 -0.38 -2.51 -23.67
N LYS A 512 -1.05 -3.60 -24.06
CA LYS A 512 -0.93 -4.88 -23.37
C LYS A 512 0.47 -5.44 -23.66
N ILE A 513 1.30 -5.49 -22.63
CA ILE A 513 2.59 -6.18 -22.66
C ILE A 513 2.41 -7.46 -21.84
N SER A 514 1.88 -8.52 -22.44
CA SER A 514 1.96 -9.85 -21.81
C SER A 514 3.24 -10.57 -22.26
N PRO A 515 3.85 -11.43 -21.41
CA PRO A 515 4.99 -12.26 -21.80
C PRO A 515 4.71 -13.13 -23.03
N SER A 516 3.46 -13.54 -23.23
CA SER A 516 3.00 -14.29 -24.41
C SER A 516 2.95 -13.46 -25.70
N GLN A 517 2.81 -12.14 -25.60
CA GLN A 517 2.78 -11.21 -26.75
C GLN A 517 4.18 -10.73 -27.17
N TRP A 518 5.19 -10.90 -26.32
CA TRP A 518 6.60 -10.61 -26.61
C TRP A 518 7.41 -11.81 -27.11
N GLY A 519 6.75 -12.90 -27.52
CA GLY A 519 7.43 -14.03 -28.14
C GLY A 519 8.42 -14.76 -27.22
N LEU A 520 8.33 -14.59 -25.90
CA LEU A 520 9.14 -15.37 -24.94
C LEU A 520 8.54 -16.76 -24.65
N GLY A 521 7.61 -17.22 -25.49
CA GLY A 521 7.01 -18.54 -25.39
C GLY A 521 6.19 -18.94 -26.60
N SER A 522 6.79 -18.96 -27.79
CA SER A 522 6.43 -19.81 -28.96
C SER A 522 6.98 -19.19 -30.24
N GLN A 523 7.83 -19.91 -30.97
CA GLN A 523 8.41 -19.51 -32.26
C GLN A 523 7.40 -19.51 -33.44
N THR A 524 6.09 -19.67 -33.23
CA THR A 524 5.17 -19.97 -34.35
C THR A 524 3.96 -19.06 -34.49
N GLY A 525 4.05 -17.77 -34.14
CA GLY A 525 2.90 -16.88 -34.39
C GLY A 525 3.18 -15.39 -34.23
N LEU A 526 3.82 -14.79 -35.24
CA LEU A 526 3.74 -13.34 -35.42
C LEU A 526 2.45 -13.03 -36.19
N ASP A 527 1.46 -12.46 -35.49
CA ASP A 527 0.24 -11.95 -36.10
C ASP A 527 0.55 -10.61 -36.76
N SER A 528 0.52 -10.57 -38.10
CA SER A 528 1.02 -9.48 -38.94
C SER A 528 0.09 -8.26 -39.04
N ALA A 529 -0.93 -8.15 -38.17
CA ALA A 529 -2.00 -7.17 -38.31
C ALA A 529 -1.94 -5.99 -37.32
N VAL A 530 -0.98 -5.95 -36.39
CA VAL A 530 -0.87 -4.84 -35.42
C VAL A 530 0.34 -3.99 -35.76
N GLY A 531 0.11 -2.81 -36.34
CA GLY A 531 1.14 -1.79 -36.55
C GLY A 531 1.61 -1.23 -35.21
N VAL A 532 2.59 -1.89 -34.58
CA VAL A 532 3.31 -1.37 -33.43
C VAL A 532 4.44 -0.50 -33.95
N THR A 533 4.19 0.80 -34.07
CA THR A 533 5.27 1.77 -34.28
C THR A 533 5.96 1.99 -32.93
N ASP A 534 7.17 1.45 -32.81
CA ASP A 534 8.19 1.73 -31.80
C ASP A 534 7.93 1.33 -30.34
N ALA A 535 7.89 0.02 -30.08
CA ALA A 535 8.34 -0.53 -28.80
C ALA A 535 9.66 -1.29 -29.02
N LYS A 536 10.81 -0.61 -28.83
CA LYS A 536 12.13 -1.27 -28.83
C LYS A 536 12.51 -1.68 -27.42
N ALA A 537 12.43 -2.98 -27.14
CA ALA A 537 13.06 -3.58 -25.98
C ALA A 537 14.57 -3.65 -26.22
N TYR A 538 15.38 -3.10 -25.29
CA TYR A 538 16.81 -3.35 -25.27
C TYR A 538 17.06 -4.46 -24.24
N GLY A 539 17.63 -5.58 -24.69
CA GLY A 539 18.06 -6.71 -23.87
C GLY A 539 19.48 -6.57 -23.37
#